data_AF-A0A0S8B135-F1
#
_entry.id   AF-A0A0S8B135-F1
#
_cell.length_a   1.000
_cell.length_b   1.000
_cell.length_c   1.000
_cell.angle_alpha   90.00
_cell.angle_beta   90.00
_cell.angle_gamma   90.00
#
_symmetry.space_group_name_H-M   'P 1'
#
loop_
_entity.id
_entity.type
_entity.pdbx_description
1 polymer ?
#
loop_
_entity_poly.entity_id
_entity_poly.type
_entity_poly.pdbx_seq_one_letter_code
_entity_poly.pdbx_strand_id
1 'polypeptide(L)'
;QLCSICFNITEDDPCPVCSDLDRNQRILCVVEEPLDVVAVERSRAFVGHYHVLHGVISPVEGVGPDDLKIAELVRRIETEKYDEIILATNATLEGDSTALYLQRRLSPYNVRLTRLARGLPVGGDLEYTDEITLGRALDGRQEMS
;
A
#
# COMPACT_ATOMS: atom_id res chain seq x y z
N GLN A 1 12.37 16.33 4.64
CA GLN A 1 12.21 16.41 3.17
C GLN A 1 11.53 15.14 2.67
N LEU A 2 11.22 15.03 1.37
CA LEU A 2 10.69 13.79 0.79
C LEU A 2 11.80 13.07 0.02
N CYS A 3 11.84 11.75 0.13
CA CYS A 3 12.69 10.91 -0.71
C CYS A 3 12.31 11.07 -2.18
N SER A 4 13.31 11.29 -3.04
CA SER A 4 13.13 11.44 -4.49
C SER A 4 12.58 10.21 -5.20
N ILE A 5 12.65 9.03 -4.56
CA ILE A 5 12.22 7.74 -5.13
C ILE A 5 10.84 7.31 -4.61
N CYS A 6 10.68 7.21 -3.29
CA CYS A 6 9.46 6.65 -2.68
C CYS A 6 8.54 7.70 -2.06
N PHE A 7 8.93 8.97 -2.07
CA PHE A 7 8.20 10.07 -1.43
C PHE A 7 8.00 9.93 0.07
N ASN A 8 8.68 9.00 0.75
CA ASN A 8 8.64 8.93 2.21
C ASN A 8 9.33 10.16 2.85
N ILE A 9 8.92 10.53 4.06
CA ILE A 9 9.62 11.54 4.85
C ILE A 9 10.98 10.98 5.27
N THR A 10 12.03 11.76 5.03
CA THR A 10 13.40 11.36 5.33
C THR A 10 14.31 12.55 5.57
N GLU A 11 15.46 12.28 6.20
CA GLU A 11 16.58 13.20 6.35
C GLU A 11 17.60 13.03 5.22
N ASP A 12 17.76 11.81 4.69
CA ASP A 12 18.68 11.47 3.60
C ASP A 12 17.93 11.16 2.30
N ASP A 13 18.42 11.67 1.16
CA ASP A 13 17.81 11.41 -0.15
C ASP A 13 18.83 10.76 -1.11
N PRO A 14 18.62 9.51 -1.57
CA PRO A 14 17.48 8.63 -1.28
C PRO A 14 17.44 8.12 0.18
N CYS A 15 16.23 7.83 0.69
CA CYS A 15 16.06 7.35 2.06
C CYS A 15 16.74 5.98 2.28
N PRO A 16 17.00 5.58 3.55
CA PRO A 16 17.66 4.30 3.86
C PRO A 16 17.01 3.08 3.21
N VAL A 17 15.68 3.07 3.08
CA VAL A 17 14.95 1.97 2.42
C VAL A 17 15.17 1.93 0.91
N CYS A 18 15.37 3.09 0.26
CA CYS A 18 15.59 3.12 -1.19
C CYS A 18 17.06 2.92 -1.56
N SER A 19 17.99 3.21 -0.65
CA SER A 19 19.43 3.00 -0.84
C SER A 19 19.91 1.59 -0.44
N ASP A 20 19.08 0.84 0.28
CA ASP A 20 19.36 -0.54 0.69
C ASP A 20 19.31 -1.50 -0.51
N LEU A 21 20.47 -2.08 -0.84
CA LEU A 21 20.65 -3.01 -1.95
C LEU A 21 20.23 -4.45 -1.61
N ASP A 22 20.06 -4.78 -0.34
CA ASP A 22 19.63 -6.12 0.10
C ASP A 22 18.11 -6.30 -0.03
N ARG A 23 17.38 -5.20 -0.28
CA ARG A 23 15.93 -5.22 -0.50
C ARG A 23 15.55 -5.73 -1.88
N ASN A 24 14.35 -6.29 -1.94
CA ASN A 24 13.79 -6.80 -3.17
C ASN A 24 13.26 -5.65 -4.06
N GLN A 25 14.05 -5.31 -5.08
CA GLN A 25 13.74 -4.30 -6.10
C GLN A 25 12.56 -4.66 -7.02
N ARG A 26 11.99 -5.86 -6.92
CA ARG A 26 10.85 -6.33 -7.73
C ARG A 26 9.51 -6.22 -7.02
N ILE A 27 9.48 -5.85 -5.73
CA ILE A 27 8.24 -5.75 -4.96
C ILE A 27 8.06 -4.33 -4.42
N LEU A 28 6.91 -3.73 -4.72
CA LEU A 28 6.54 -2.39 -4.29
C LEU A 28 5.33 -2.44 -3.35
N CYS A 29 5.41 -1.76 -2.21
CA CYS A 29 4.29 -1.54 -1.30
C CYS A 29 3.82 -0.09 -1.37
N VAL A 30 2.59 0.12 -1.84
CA VAL A 30 1.99 1.46 -1.96
C VAL A 30 1.17 1.74 -0.71
N VAL A 31 1.54 2.80 0.03
CA VAL A 31 0.91 3.19 1.31
C VAL A 31 0.33 4.60 1.24
N GLU A 32 -0.58 4.94 2.16
CA GLU A 32 -1.20 6.27 2.19
C GLU A 32 -0.22 7.30 2.75
N GLU A 33 0.37 7.00 3.91
CA GLU A 33 1.11 7.96 4.71
C GLU A 33 2.51 7.46 5.10
N PRO A 34 3.45 8.37 5.41
CA PRO A 34 4.78 8.01 5.92
C PRO A 34 4.76 7.12 7.16
N LEU A 35 3.75 7.29 8.03
CA LEU A 35 3.60 6.48 9.25
C LEU A 35 3.26 5.02 8.95
N ASP A 36 2.63 4.73 7.82
CA ASP A 36 2.33 3.36 7.39
C ASP A 36 3.62 2.61 7.06
N VAL A 37 4.62 3.28 6.46
CA VAL A 37 5.95 2.71 6.24
C VAL A 37 6.56 2.26 7.55
N VAL A 38 6.48 3.10 8.59
CA VAL A 38 7.01 2.77 9.93
C VAL A 38 6.28 1.55 10.51
N ALA A 39 4.97 1.45 10.33
CA ALA A 39 4.18 0.32 10.81
C ALA A 39 4.58 -0.99 10.12
N VAL A 40 4.73 -0.98 8.79
CA VAL A 40 5.16 -2.15 8.02
C VAL A 40 6.60 -2.55 8.37
N GLU A 41 7.53 -1.60 8.46
CA GLU A 41 8.93 -1.86 8.82
C GLU A 41 9.07 -2.50 10.21
N ARG A 42 8.27 -2.07 11.18
CA ARG A 42 8.25 -2.65 12.53
C ARG A 42 7.87 -4.13 12.54
N SER A 43 7.06 -4.58 11.58
CA SER A 43 6.70 -6.00 11.45
C SER A 43 7.87 -6.88 11.04
N ARG A 44 8.90 -6.31 10.39
CA ARG A 44 10.01 -7.03 9.74
C ARG A 44 9.56 -8.10 8.72
N ALA A 45 8.30 -8.06 8.31
CA ALA A 45 7.71 -9.05 7.41
C ALA A 45 7.86 -8.66 5.93
N PHE A 46 8.21 -7.41 5.64
CA PHE A 46 8.34 -6.88 4.29
C PHE A 46 9.78 -6.48 3.98
N VAL A 47 10.25 -6.88 2.80
CA VAL A 47 11.64 -6.66 2.34
C VAL A 47 11.70 -5.92 1.00
N GLY A 48 10.58 -5.43 0.48
CA GLY A 48 10.52 -4.64 -0.75
C GLY A 48 10.72 -3.14 -0.51
N HIS A 49 10.38 -2.35 -1.53
CA HIS A 49 10.39 -0.89 -1.44
C HIS A 49 8.97 -0.33 -1.25
N TYR A 50 8.90 0.94 -0.87
CA TYR A 50 7.63 1.64 -0.69
C TYR A 50 7.38 2.69 -1.77
N HIS A 51 6.12 3.11 -1.85
CA HIS A 51 5.70 4.36 -2.46
C HIS A 51 4.63 5.00 -1.58
N VAL A 52 4.86 6.24 -1.14
CA VAL A 52 3.95 6.95 -0.24
C VAL A 52 3.06 7.90 -1.05
N LEU A 53 1.74 7.74 -0.96
CA LEU A 53 0.77 8.51 -1.72
C LEU A 53 0.54 9.93 -1.17
N HIS A 54 0.81 10.15 0.12
CA HIS A 54 0.45 11.35 0.88
C HIS A 54 -1.07 11.57 0.92
N GLY A 55 -1.78 10.51 1.30
CA GLY A 55 -3.22 10.51 1.52
C GLY A 55 -3.99 9.56 0.62
N VAL A 56 -5.28 9.84 0.51
CA VAL A 56 -6.28 9.03 -0.20
C VAL A 56 -7.23 9.89 -1.01
N ILE A 57 -7.86 9.30 -2.01
CA ILE A 57 -8.91 9.95 -2.78
C ILE A 57 -10.13 10.13 -1.85
N SER A 58 -10.50 11.38 -1.59
CA SER A 58 -11.54 11.77 -0.66
C SER A 58 -12.44 12.83 -1.29
N PRO A 59 -13.56 12.45 -1.94
CA PRO A 59 -14.48 13.41 -2.53
C PRO A 59 -15.08 14.40 -1.51
N VAL A 60 -15.20 13.96 -0.25
CA VAL A 60 -15.74 14.78 0.85
C VAL A 60 -14.77 15.91 1.21
N GLU A 61 -13.46 15.63 1.20
CA GLU A 61 -12.42 16.62 1.46
C GLU A 61 -11.92 17.32 0.19
N GLY A 62 -12.48 16.98 -0.97
CA GLY A 62 -12.07 17.52 -2.27
C GLY A 62 -10.71 17.04 -2.76
N VAL A 63 -10.20 15.92 -2.22
CA VAL A 63 -8.90 15.34 -2.61
C VAL A 63 -9.09 14.41 -3.79
N GLY A 64 -8.52 14.78 -4.94
CA GLY A 64 -8.51 13.99 -6.16
C GLY A 64 -7.21 13.21 -6.37
N PRO A 65 -7.13 12.40 -7.44
CA PRO A 65 -5.91 11.66 -7.77
C PRO A 65 -4.68 12.53 -8.03
N ASP A 66 -4.88 13.75 -8.55
CA ASP A 66 -3.81 14.70 -8.90
C ASP A 66 -3.20 15.38 -7.66
N ASP A 67 -3.88 15.33 -6.52
CA ASP A 67 -3.39 15.85 -5.24
C ASP A 67 -2.46 14.85 -4.53
N LEU A 68 -2.43 13.59 -5.02
CA LEU A 68 -1.67 12.48 -4.46
C LEU A 68 -0.44 12.16 -5.31
N LYS A 69 0.48 11.35 -4.77
CA LYS A 69 1.67 10.85 -5.50
C LYS A 69 1.38 9.72 -6.49
N ILE A 70 0.22 9.74 -7.13
CA ILE A 70 -0.19 8.70 -8.08
C ILE A 70 0.51 8.88 -9.43
N ALA A 71 0.68 10.11 -9.92
CA ALA A 71 1.37 10.34 -11.18
C ALA A 71 2.84 9.89 -11.12
N GLU A 72 3.50 10.12 -9.99
CA GLU A 72 4.85 9.65 -9.70
C GLU A 72 4.92 8.12 -9.58
N LEU A 73 3.92 7.48 -8.94
CA LEU A 73 3.82 6.02 -8.89
C LEU A 73 3.76 5.42 -10.30
N VAL A 74 2.90 5.97 -11.16
CA VAL A 74 2.74 5.48 -12.54
C VAL A 74 4.05 5.62 -13.32
N ARG A 75 4.71 6.79 -13.24
CA ARG A 75 6.01 7.00 -13.89
C ARG A 75 7.07 6.01 -13.40
N ARG A 76 7.07 5.70 -12.10
CA ARG A 76 8.01 4.73 -11.52
C ARG A 76 7.76 3.31 -12.03
N ILE A 77 6.50 2.92 -12.20
CA ILE A 77 6.11 1.61 -12.76
C ILE A 77 6.42 1.51 -14.26
N GLU A 78 6.39 2.62 -14.99
CA GLU A 78 6.76 2.66 -16.40
C GLU A 78 8.28 2.48 -16.63
N THR A 79 9.11 3.00 -15.72
CA THR A 79 10.57 3.01 -15.86
C THR A 79 11.25 1.82 -15.19
N GLU A 80 10.68 1.32 -14.10
CA GLU A 80 11.21 0.21 -13.32
C GLU A 80 10.41 -1.07 -13.58
N LYS A 81 10.98 -2.23 -13.24
CA LYS A 81 10.29 -3.53 -13.37
C LYS A 81 9.89 -4.05 -12.01
N TYR A 82 8.59 -4.21 -11.81
CA TYR A 82 7.98 -4.82 -10.63
C TYR A 82 7.31 -6.14 -11.01
N ASP A 83 7.55 -7.17 -10.20
CA ASP A 83 6.83 -8.44 -10.29
C ASP A 83 5.52 -8.35 -9.50
N GLU A 84 5.51 -7.59 -8.40
CA GLU A 84 4.35 -7.40 -7.54
C GLU A 84 4.24 -5.95 -7.03
N ILE A 85 3.00 -5.45 -6.99
CA ILE A 85 2.65 -4.21 -6.31
C ILE A 85 1.54 -4.52 -5.29
N ILE A 86 1.88 -4.33 -4.03
CA ILE A 86 0.98 -4.47 -2.88
C ILE A 86 0.31 -3.13 -2.64
N LEU A 87 -1.01 -3.06 -2.84
CA LEU A 87 -1.80 -1.93 -2.41
C LEU A 87 -2.05 -2.08 -0.91
N ALA A 88 -1.41 -1.23 -0.11
CA ALA A 88 -1.44 -1.21 1.34
C ALA A 88 -2.13 0.05 1.90
N THR A 89 -3.10 0.60 1.15
CA THR A 89 -4.03 1.60 1.69
C THR A 89 -4.90 1.03 2.82
N ASN A 90 -5.35 1.86 3.73
CA ASN A 90 -6.15 1.52 4.89
C ASN A 90 -7.49 0.86 4.50
N ALA A 91 -8.08 0.13 5.44
CA ALA A 91 -9.32 -0.62 5.24
C ALA A 91 -10.58 0.27 5.41
N THR A 92 -10.49 1.53 5.01
CA THR A 92 -11.56 2.55 5.03
C THR A 92 -12.24 2.65 3.66
N LEU A 93 -13.32 3.42 3.57
CA LEU A 93 -14.03 3.63 2.30
C LEU A 93 -13.15 4.35 1.27
N GLU A 94 -12.40 5.35 1.72
CA GLU A 94 -11.47 6.16 0.93
C GLU A 94 -10.25 5.34 0.51
N GLY A 95 -9.69 4.56 1.44
CA GLY A 95 -8.57 3.65 1.15
C GLY A 95 -8.96 2.57 0.14
N ASP A 96 -10.18 2.04 0.23
CA ASP A 96 -10.74 1.08 -0.72
C ASP A 96 -10.99 1.69 -2.10
N SER A 97 -11.55 2.90 -2.13
CA SER A 97 -11.78 3.65 -3.37
C SER A 97 -10.47 3.98 -4.06
N THR A 98 -9.45 4.35 -3.29
CA THR A 98 -8.09 4.62 -3.77
C THR A 98 -7.43 3.36 -4.33
N ALA A 99 -7.54 2.22 -3.64
CA ALA A 99 -7.02 0.95 -4.13
C ALA A 99 -7.70 0.51 -5.44
N LEU A 100 -9.03 0.66 -5.55
CA LEU A 100 -9.77 0.34 -6.76
C LEU A 100 -9.39 1.25 -7.93
N TYR A 101 -9.18 2.55 -7.66
CA TYR A 101 -8.68 3.49 -8.64
C TYR A 101 -7.29 3.08 -9.15
N LEU A 102 -6.37 2.79 -8.23
CA LEU A 102 -5.02 2.32 -8.57
C LEU A 102 -5.05 1.02 -9.36
N GLN A 103 -5.91 0.06 -8.98
CA GLN A 103 -6.06 -1.18 -9.73
C GLN A 103 -6.41 -0.95 -11.19
N ARG A 104 -7.40 -0.08 -11.46
CA ARG A 104 -7.79 0.28 -12.84
C ARG A 104 -6.67 1.02 -13.55
N ARG A 105 -6.04 1.98 -12.88
CA ARG A 105 -4.98 2.80 -13.44
C ARG A 105 -3.73 2.00 -13.79
N LEU A 106 -3.42 0.98 -12.98
CA LEU A 106 -2.23 0.15 -13.14
C LEU A 106 -2.46 -1.09 -14.00
N SER A 107 -3.70 -1.46 -14.30
CA SER A 107 -4.04 -2.61 -15.15
C SER A 107 -3.32 -2.70 -16.51
N PRO A 108 -2.93 -1.60 -17.19
CA PRO A 108 -2.17 -1.69 -18.44
C PRO A 108 -0.72 -2.15 -18.25
N TYR A 109 -0.15 -1.96 -17.06
CA TYR A 109 1.18 -2.45 -16.72
C TYR A 109 1.01 -3.88 -16.24
N ASN A 110 1.51 -4.85 -17.00
CA ASN A 110 1.35 -6.28 -16.73
C ASN A 110 2.12 -6.71 -15.45
N VAL A 111 1.64 -6.26 -14.29
CA VAL A 111 2.20 -6.48 -12.96
C VAL A 111 1.16 -7.14 -12.06
N ARG A 112 1.61 -8.01 -11.16
CA ARG A 112 0.73 -8.64 -10.19
C ARG A 112 0.31 -7.60 -9.15
N LEU A 113 -0.96 -7.24 -9.12
CA LEU A 113 -1.52 -6.39 -8.07
C LEU A 113 -2.07 -7.26 -6.94
N THR A 114 -1.66 -6.96 -5.71
CA THR A 114 -2.17 -7.60 -4.49
C THR A 114 -2.66 -6.56 -3.51
N ARG A 115 -3.46 -6.99 -2.53
CA ARG A 115 -4.03 -6.15 -1.48
C ARG A 115 -3.71 -6.81 -0.14
N LEU A 116 -3.45 -6.02 0.88
CA LEU A 116 -3.33 -6.55 2.24
C LEU A 116 -4.60 -7.32 2.63
N ALA A 117 -4.40 -8.43 3.34
CA ALA A 117 -5.50 -9.23 3.87
C ALA A 117 -6.40 -8.39 4.78
N ARG A 118 -7.69 -8.70 4.77
CA ARG A 118 -8.69 -8.05 5.62
C ARG A 118 -9.35 -9.10 6.50
N GLY A 119 -9.58 -8.74 7.75
CA GLY A 119 -10.31 -9.61 8.67
C GLY A 119 -9.83 -9.45 10.10
N LEU A 120 -9.86 -10.56 10.81
CA LEU A 120 -9.70 -10.61 12.25
C LEU A 120 -8.23 -10.40 12.67
N PRO A 121 -7.98 -9.63 13.74
CA PRO A 121 -6.65 -9.56 14.34
C PRO A 121 -6.29 -10.91 14.96
N VAL A 122 -5.00 -11.28 14.88
CA VAL A 122 -4.49 -12.47 15.56
C VAL A 122 -4.63 -12.29 17.08
N GLY A 123 -5.21 -13.30 17.73
CA GLY A 123 -5.45 -13.29 19.17
C GLY A 123 -6.70 -12.52 19.62
N GLY A 124 -7.54 -12.05 18.68
CA GLY A 124 -8.86 -11.51 18.99
C GLY A 124 -9.93 -12.61 19.06
N ASP A 125 -10.93 -12.42 19.92
CA ASP A 125 -12.09 -13.30 19.98
C ASP A 125 -13.19 -12.85 18.99
N LEU A 126 -13.85 -13.82 18.35
CA LEU A 126 -14.94 -13.57 17.40
C LEU A 126 -16.10 -12.80 18.05
N GLU A 127 -16.38 -13.06 19.33
CA GLU A 127 -17.49 -12.43 20.07
C GLU A 127 -17.31 -10.91 20.26
N TYR A 128 -16.09 -10.39 20.16
CA TYR A 128 -15.76 -8.97 20.29
C TYR A 128 -15.45 -8.28 18.96
N THR A 129 -15.68 -8.98 17.83
CA THR A 129 -15.44 -8.43 16.49
C THR A 129 -16.71 -7.76 15.95
N ASP A 130 -16.57 -6.59 15.32
CA ASP A 130 -17.67 -5.95 14.60
C ASP A 130 -18.12 -6.73 13.35
N GLU A 131 -19.39 -6.55 12.97
CA GLU A 131 -20.02 -7.29 11.88
C GLU A 131 -19.34 -7.06 10.52
N ILE A 132 -18.76 -5.88 10.29
CA ILE A 132 -18.09 -5.52 9.02
C ILE A 132 -16.77 -6.30 8.91
N THR A 133 -15.97 -6.29 9.97
CA THR A 133 -14.71 -7.04 10.04
C THR A 133 -14.97 -8.55 9.93
N LEU A 134 -15.98 -9.06 10.62
CA LEU A 134 -16.35 -10.48 10.54
C LEU A 134 -16.82 -10.87 9.13
N GLY A 135 -17.66 -10.05 8.50
CA GLY A 135 -18.09 -10.25 7.11
C GLY A 135 -16.90 -10.28 6.14
N ARG A 136 -15.96 -9.33 6.27
CA ARG A 136 -14.73 -9.29 5.47
C ARG A 136 -13.85 -10.52 5.69
N ALA A 137 -13.73 -10.99 6.93
CA ALA A 137 -12.97 -12.21 7.24
C ALA A 137 -13.61 -13.46 6.62
N LEU A 138 -14.95 -13.54 6.62
CA LEU A 138 -15.67 -14.64 5.99
C LEU A 138 -15.52 -14.62 4.46
N ASP A 139 -15.62 -13.45 3.83
CA ASP A 139 -15.40 -13.30 2.39
C ASP A 139 -13.96 -13.65 1.98
N GLY A 140 -12.99 -13.28 2.82
CA GLY A 140 -11.57 -13.55 2.61
C GLY A 140 -11.09 -14.94 3.08
N ARG A 141 -11.99 -15.84 3.49
CA ARG A 141 -11.60 -17.16 4.02
C ARG A 141 -10.75 -17.95 3.03
N GLN A 142 -9.71 -18.58 3.54
CA GLN A 142 -8.78 -19.40 2.74
C GLN A 142 -9.07 -20.89 2.97
N GLU A 143 -8.84 -21.70 1.94
CA GLU A 143 -8.89 -23.16 2.07
C GLU A 143 -7.72 -23.65 2.96
N MET A 144 -7.99 -24.63 3.81
CA MET A 144 -6.94 -25.28 4.62
C MET A 144 -6.33 -26.42 3.81
N SER A 145 -5.05 -26.29 3.45
CA SER A 145 -4.24 -27.34 2.83
C SER A 145 -3.47 -28.15 3.86
#